data_AF-A0A101E139-F1
#
_entry.id   AF-A0A101E139-F1
#
_cell.length_a   1.000
_cell.length_b   1.000
_cell.length_c   1.000
_cell.angle_alpha   90.00
_cell.angle_beta   90.00
_cell.angle_gamma   90.00
#
_symmetry.space_group_name_H-M   'P 1'
#
loop_
_entity.id
_entity.type
_entity.pdbx_description
1 polymer ?
#
loop_
_entity_poly.entity_id
_entity_poly.type
_entity_poly.pdbx_seq_one_letter_code
_entity_poly.pdbx_strand_id
1 'polypeptide(L)'
;MRHVFGMSAEEAKFELRRVLERLGFQVKEMDSEILAEKGSKAVRISLKELGRSELNIPQTEVVFECEEEIYRSILERLRLSRMGG
;
A
#
# COMPACT_ATOMS: atom_id res chain seq x y z
N MET A 1 -8.24 -4.59 6.55
CA MET A 1 -8.98 -3.50 5.86
C MET A 1 -8.63 -3.54 4.37
N ARG A 2 -9.57 -3.30 3.45
CA ARG A 2 -9.32 -3.44 1.99
C ARG A 2 -9.33 -2.09 1.28
N HIS A 3 -8.51 -1.94 0.24
CA HIS A 3 -8.47 -0.77 -0.63
C HIS A 3 -8.18 -1.20 -2.07
N VAL A 4 -8.78 -0.53 -3.06
CA VAL A 4 -8.50 -0.80 -4.48
C VAL A 4 -7.76 0.40 -5.06
N PHE A 5 -6.57 0.14 -5.60
CA PHE A 5 -5.81 1.15 -6.33
C PHE A 5 -6.02 0.97 -7.83
N GLY A 6 -6.25 2.08 -8.53
CA GLY A 6 -6.19 2.14 -10.00
C GLY A 6 -4.76 2.26 -10.49
N MET A 7 -3.95 1.23 -10.25
CA MET A 7 -2.58 1.08 -10.72
C MET A 7 -2.20 -0.42 -10.72
N SER A 8 -1.07 -0.75 -11.34
CA SER A 8 -0.52 -2.12 -11.32
C SER A 8 -0.05 -2.55 -9.93
N ALA A 9 0.14 -3.86 -9.71
CA ALA A 9 0.63 -4.34 -8.42
C ALA A 9 2.03 -3.83 -8.10
N GLU A 10 2.90 -3.68 -9.11
CA GLU A 10 4.23 -3.11 -8.93
C GLU A 10 4.20 -1.64 -8.52
N GLU A 11 3.39 -0.82 -9.20
CA GLU A 11 3.20 0.60 -8.83
C GLU A 11 2.63 0.73 -7.41
N ALA A 12 1.64 -0.11 -7.07
CA ALA A 12 1.06 -0.12 -5.73
C ALA A 12 2.10 -0.49 -4.68
N LYS A 13 2.92 -1.51 -4.97
CA LYS A 13 3.96 -1.97 -4.06
C LYS A 13 5.01 -0.88 -3.82
N PHE A 14 5.44 -0.20 -4.89
CA PHE A 14 6.39 0.90 -4.82
C PHE A 14 5.86 2.09 -3.99
N GLU A 15 4.64 2.56 -4.25
CA GLU A 15 4.04 3.66 -3.50
C GLU A 15 3.84 3.32 -2.02
N LEU A 16 3.36 2.11 -1.72
CA LEU A 16 3.17 1.64 -0.35
C LEU A 16 4.49 1.54 0.40
N ARG A 17 5.52 0.97 -0.21
CA ARG A 17 6.88 0.90 0.36
C ARG A 17 7.39 2.29 0.71
N ARG A 18 7.33 3.24 -0.24
CA ARG A 18 7.78 4.62 -0.03
C ARG A 18 7.05 5.30 1.12
N VAL A 19 5.73 5.07 1.25
CA VAL A 19 4.94 5.62 2.36
C VAL A 19 5.33 4.99 3.70
N LEU A 20 5.48 3.67 3.75
CA LEU A 20 5.89 2.95 4.96
C LEU A 20 7.29 3.37 5.44
N GLU A 21 8.26 3.49 4.53
CA GLU A 21 9.61 3.97 4.83
C GLU A 21 9.58 5.40 5.39
N ARG A 22 8.77 6.30 4.81
CA ARG A 22 8.56 7.67 5.33
C ARG A 22 7.92 7.70 6.71
N LEU A 23 7.06 6.74 7.02
CA LEU A 23 6.49 6.57 8.35
C LEU A 23 7.48 5.94 9.34
N GLY A 24 8.67 5.55 8.87
CA GLY A 24 9.76 5.00 9.67
C GLY A 24 9.67 3.50 9.90
N PHE A 25 8.93 2.77 9.05
CA PHE A 25 8.92 1.31 9.07
C PHE A 25 10.11 0.76 8.29
N GLN A 26 10.70 -0.33 8.79
CA GLN A 26 11.58 -1.17 7.99
C GLN A 26 10.71 -2.08 7.13
N VAL A 27 10.90 -2.00 5.81
CA VAL A 27 10.05 -2.68 4.83
C VAL A 27 10.78 -3.88 4.23
N LYS A 28 10.07 -5.01 4.14
CA LYS A 28 10.48 -6.21 3.43
C LYS A 28 9.42 -6.56 2.41
N GLU A 29 9.80 -6.51 1.14
CA GLU A 29 8.92 -6.86 0.02
C GLU A 29 9.03 -8.35 -0.31
N MET A 30 7.88 -8.93 -0.65
CA MET A 30 7.72 -10.29 -1.19
C MET A 30 6.89 -10.20 -2.48
N ASP A 31 6.73 -11.31 -3.20
CA ASP A 31 6.12 -11.31 -4.53
C ASP A 31 4.70 -10.70 -4.57
N SER A 32 3.88 -10.98 -3.55
CA SER A 32 2.51 -10.44 -3.45
C SER A 32 2.23 -9.79 -2.09
N GLU A 33 3.27 -9.57 -1.28
CA GLU A 33 3.11 -9.04 0.08
C GLU A 33 4.18 -8.00 0.42
N ILE A 34 3.84 -7.11 1.35
CA ILE A 34 4.76 -6.20 2.01
C ILE A 34 4.63 -6.45 3.51
N LEU A 35 5.75 -6.70 4.16
CA LEU A 35 5.87 -6.76 5.61
C LEU A 35 6.64 -5.53 6.07
N ALA A 36 6.11 -4.82 7.06
CA ALA A 36 6.74 -3.61 7.58
C ALA A 36 6.71 -3.60 9.11
N GLU A 37 7.84 -3.25 9.73
CA GLU A 37 7.98 -3.26 11.19
C GLU A 37 8.56 -1.93 11.71
N LYS A 38 8.04 -1.45 12.85
CA LYS A 38 8.53 -0.25 13.55
C LYS A 38 8.35 -0.42 15.06
N GLY A 39 9.41 -0.81 15.76
CA GLY A 39 9.34 -1.10 17.19
C GLY A 39 8.41 -2.29 17.45
N SER A 40 7.34 -2.09 18.24
CA SER A 40 6.31 -3.10 18.49
C SER A 40 5.17 -3.13 17.46
N LYS A 41 5.17 -2.19 16.49
CA LYS A 41 4.13 -2.08 15.47
C LYS A 41 4.52 -2.89 14.23
N ALA A 42 3.59 -3.69 13.71
CA ALA A 42 3.76 -4.47 12.49
C ALA A 42 2.63 -4.17 11.50
N VAL A 43 2.96 -4.21 10.20
CA VAL A 43 2.05 -4.01 9.09
C VAL A 43 2.28 -5.10 8.07
N ARG A 44 1.26 -5.89 7.79
CA ARG A 44 1.24 -6.79 6.63
C ARG A 44 0.29 -6.22 5.59
N ILE A 45 0.74 -6.21 4.33
CA ILE A 45 -0.04 -5.76 3.19
C ILE A 45 0.00 -6.83 2.13
N SER A 46 -1.14 -7.39 1.75
CA SER A 46 -1.24 -8.34 0.65
C SER A 46 -1.79 -7.62 -0.58
N LEU A 47 -1.22 -7.88 -1.74
CA LEU A 47 -1.58 -7.29 -3.03
C LEU A 47 -2.13 -8.37 -3.95
N LYS A 48 -3.22 -8.06 -4.65
CA LYS A 48 -3.87 -8.94 -5.61
C LYS A 48 -4.26 -8.15 -6.85
N GLU A 49 -3.76 -8.55 -8.01
CA GLU A 49 -4.17 -7.97 -9.28
C GLU A 49 -5.62 -8.35 -9.60
N LEU A 50 -6.43 -7.35 -9.93
CA LEU A 50 -7.83 -7.52 -10.33
C LEU A 50 -8.03 -7.47 -11.86
N GLY A 51 -6.96 -7.21 -12.62
CA GLY A 51 -7.02 -6.99 -14.06
C GLY A 51 -7.09 -5.50 -14.41
N ARG A 52 -7.90 -5.13 -15.40
CA ARG A 52 -8.07 -3.75 -15.86
C ARG A 52 -9.52 -3.30 -15.73
N SER A 53 -9.72 -2.02 -15.43
CA SER A 53 -11.03 -1.39 -15.45
C SER A 53 -11.56 -1.23 -16.88
N GLU A 54 -12.82 -0.80 -17.02
CA GLU A 54 -13.44 -0.49 -18.32
C GLU A 54 -12.67 0.58 -19.12
N LEU A 55 -11.92 1.45 -18.43
CA LEU A 55 -11.06 2.47 -19.03
C LEU A 55 -9.65 1.94 -19.34
N ASN A 56 -9.45 0.61 -19.31
CA ASN A 56 -8.18 -0.07 -19.52
C ASN A 56 -7.08 0.31 -18.51
N ILE A 57 -7.46 0.76 -17.30
CA ILE A 57 -6.54 1.11 -16.21
C ILE A 57 -6.30 -0.14 -15.34
N PRO A 58 -5.05 -0.56 -15.09
CA PRO A 58 -4.76 -1.66 -14.16
C PRO A 58 -5.36 -1.42 -12.77
N GLN A 59 -5.86 -2.49 -12.14
CA GLN A 59 -6.43 -2.43 -10.80
C GLN A 59 -5.78 -3.46 -9.88
N THR A 60 -5.45 -3.01 -8.68
CA THR A 60 -4.86 -3.84 -7.63
C THR A 60 -5.67 -3.70 -6.35
N GLU A 61 -6.16 -4.83 -5.84
CA GLU A 61 -6.70 -4.94 -4.50
C GLU A 61 -5.56 -5.04 -3.49
N VAL A 62 -5.65 -4.27 -2.42
CA VAL A 62 -4.68 -4.25 -1.34
C VAL A 62 -5.39 -4.48 -0.02
N VAL A 63 -4.91 -5.46 0.75
CA VAL A 63 -5.44 -5.83 2.05
C VAL A 63 -4.41 -5.49 3.12
N PHE A 64 -4.80 -4.62 4.06
CA PHE A 64 -3.98 -4.19 5.19
C PHE A 64 -4.35 -4.97 6.45
N GLU A 65 -3.35 -5.59 7.07
CA GLU A 65 -3.37 -6.21 8.39
C GLU A 65 -2.46 -5.40 9.31
N CYS A 66 -3.04 -4.41 9.98
CA CYS A 66 -2.36 -3.53 10.93
C CYS A 66 -3.37 -2.83 11.84
N GLU A 67 -2.87 -2.10 12.84
CA GLU A 67 -3.67 -1.23 13.68
C GLU A 67 -4.37 -0.13 12.85
N GLU A 68 -5.59 0.26 13.25
CA GLU A 68 -6.40 1.24 12.50
C GLU A 68 -5.72 2.61 12.38
N GLU A 69 -5.00 3.05 13.42
CA GLU A 69 -4.23 4.30 13.42
C GLU A 69 -3.18 4.31 12.29
N ILE A 70 -2.48 3.19 12.12
CA ILE A 70 -1.45 3.01 11.10
C ILE A 70 -2.09 3.00 9.71
N TYR A 71 -3.19 2.26 9.55
CA TYR A 71 -3.94 2.23 8.28
C TYR A 71 -4.37 3.63 7.84
N ARG A 72 -4.95 4.43 8.74
CA ARG A 72 -5.36 5.81 8.46
C ARG A 72 -4.16 6.68 8.06
N SER A 73 -3.05 6.54 8.77
CA SER A 73 -1.80 7.28 8.48
C SER A 73 -1.25 6.95 7.08
N ILE A 74 -1.27 5.68 6.69
CA ILE A 74 -0.83 5.23 5.36
C ILE A 74 -1.73 5.85 4.28
N LEU A 75 -3.05 5.78 4.43
CA LEU A 75 -3.98 6.33 3.44
C LEU A 75 -3.88 7.85 3.29
N GLU A 76 -3.73 8.58 4.39
CA GLU A 76 -3.56 10.03 4.36
C GLU A 76 -2.30 10.42 3.58
N ARG A 77 -1.18 9.72 3.82
CA ARG A 77 0.08 9.96 3.12
C ARG A 77 0.02 9.61 1.63
N LEU A 78 -0.68 8.53 1.29
CA LEU A 78 -0.92 8.16 -0.11
C LEU A 78 -1.76 9.22 -0.85
N ARG A 79 -2.78 9.78 -0.19
CA ARG A 79 -3.58 10.89 -0.75
C ARG A 79 -2.75 12.14 -0.99
N LEU A 80 -1.96 12.57 0.00
CA LEU A 80 -1.11 13.76 -0.11
C LEU A 80 -0.05 13.62 -1.21
N SER A 81 0.52 12.42 -1.39
CA SER A 81 1.53 12.17 -2.42
C SER A 81 0.98 12.30 -3.85
N ARG A 82 -0.34 12.17 -4.03
CA ARG A 82 -1.03 12.30 -5.33
C ARG A 82 -1.53 13.72 -5.64
N MET A 83 -1.61 14.62 -4.66
CA MET A 83 -2.08 16.00 -4.85
C MET A 83 -0.96 17.01 -5.18
N GLY A 84 0.29 16.56 -5.25
CA GLY A 84 1.45 17.39 -5.57
C GLY A 84 1.89 17.37 -7.04
N GLY A 85 0.99 16.99 -7.96
CA GLY A 85 1.20 16.98 -9.41
C GLY A 85 0.38 18.04 -10.10
#